data_AF-A0A229SLM9-F1
#
_entry.id   AF-A0A229SLM9-F1
#
_cell.length_a   1.000
_cell.length_b   1.000
_cell.length_c   1.000
_cell.angle_alpha   90.00
_cell.angle_beta   90.00
_cell.angle_gamma   90.00
#
_symmetry.space_group_name_H-M   'P 1'
#
loop_
_entity.id
_entity.type
_entity.pdbx_description
1 polymer ?
#
loop_
_entity_poly.entity_id
_entity_poly.type
_entity_poly.pdbx_seq_one_letter_code
_entity_poly.pdbx_strand_id
1 'polypeptide(L)' 'PVLAELRRVVDELAAGTYAIGELMLEVAPAYLSDTDAVGVLALLCEQIGEPLEHELAARRYAMSGDHRALHGPLTSAAR' A
#
# COMPACT_ATOMS: atom_id res chain seq x y z
N PRO A 1 3.09 -8.36 29.67
CA PRO A 1 1.72 -7.85 29.40
C PRO A 1 1.71 -6.70 28.38
N VAL A 2 2.40 -5.58 28.66
CA VAL A 2 2.41 -4.39 27.77
C VAL A 2 3.01 -4.66 26.38
N LEU A 3 4.13 -5.38 26.29
CA LEU A 3 4.75 -5.71 25.00
C LEU A 3 3.86 -6.60 24.11
N ALA A 4 3.08 -7.51 24.71
CA ALA A 4 2.15 -8.34 23.97
C ALA A 4 0.98 -7.51 23.42
N GLU A 5 0.50 -6.55 24.20
CA GLU A 5 -0.55 -5.63 23.76
C GLU A 5 -0.07 -4.70 22.64
N LEU A 6 1.15 -4.15 22.76
CA LEU A 6 1.76 -3.36 21.69
C LEU A 6 1.95 -4.18 20.41
N ARG A 7 2.36 -5.45 20.52
CA ARG A 7 2.47 -6.34 19.38
C ARG A 7 1.11 -6.53 18.69
N ARG A 8 0.05 -6.79 19.45
CA ARG A 8 -1.31 -6.95 18.93
C ARG A 8 -1.75 -5.71 18.14
N VAL A 9 -1.53 -4.51 18.67
CA VAL A 9 -1.88 -3.26 17.99
C VAL A 9 -1.12 -3.09 16.68
N VAL A 10 0.18 -3.42 16.65
CA VAL A 10 0.99 -3.37 15.43
C VAL A 10 0.51 -4.39 14.39
N ASP A 11 0.16 -5.61 14.83
CA ASP A 11 -0.33 -6.65 13.95
C ASP A 11 -1.71 -6.29 13.36
N GLU A 12 -2.58 -5.65 14.16
CA GLU A 12 -3.87 -5.12 13.71
C GLU A 12 -3.71 -3.98 12.70
N LEU A 13 -2.76 -3.08 12.95
CA LEU A 13 -2.42 -2.01 12.00
C LEU A 13 -1.91 -2.62 10.67
N ALA A 14 -1.03 -3.61 10.73
CA ALA A 14 -0.52 -4.29 9.55
C ALA A 14 -1.65 -4.99 8.76
N ALA A 15 -2.58 -5.66 9.46
CA ALA A 15 -3.74 -6.28 8.83
C ALA A 15 -4.65 -5.23 8.16
N GLY A 16 -4.85 -4.07 8.81
CA GLY A 16 -5.61 -2.96 8.24
C GLY A 16 -4.95 -2.40 6.97
N THR A 17 -3.63 -2.18 6.99
CA THR A 17 -2.89 -1.71 5.81
C THR A 17 -2.89 -2.74 4.68
N TYR A 18 -2.84 -4.03 5.01
CA TYR A 18 -2.95 -5.09 4.01
C TYR A 18 -4.31 -5.06 3.30
N ALA A 19 -5.40 -4.93 4.06
CA ALA A 19 -6.75 -4.83 3.51
C ALA A 19 -6.93 -3.59 2.62
N ILE A 20 -6.34 -2.44 2.98
CA ILE A 20 -6.29 -1.26 2.11
C ILE A 20 -5.56 -1.58 0.80
N GLY A 21 -4.42 -2.27 0.87
CA GLY A 21 -3.69 -2.70 -0.31
C GLY A 21 -4.47 -3.67 -1.21
N GLU A 22 -5.32 -4.53 -0.65
CA GLU A 22 -6.25 -5.37 -1.42
C GLU A 22 -7.27 -4.52 -2.18
N LEU A 23 -7.84 -3.49 -1.54
CA LEU A 23 -8.72 -2.53 -2.23
C LEU A 23 -7.98 -1.79 -3.36
N MET A 24 -6.72 -1.41 -3.14
CA MET A 24 -5.91 -0.80 -4.20
C MET A 24 -5.63 -1.78 -5.35
N LEU A 25 -5.59 -3.08 -5.10
CA LEU A 25 -5.45 -4.11 -6.13
C LEU A 25 -6.73 -4.34 -6.94
N GLU A 26 -7.91 -4.09 -6.37
CA GLU A 26 -9.17 -4.11 -7.14
C GLU A 26 -9.20 -2.99 -8.18
N VAL A 27 -8.58 -1.84 -7.88
CA VAL A 27 -8.52 -0.66 -8.74
C VAL A 27 -7.35 -0.71 -9.71
N ALA A 28 -6.16 -1.06 -9.22
CA ALA A 28 -4.94 -1.23 -9.99
C ALA A 28 -4.39 -2.67 -9.82
N PRO A 29 -4.82 -3.62 -10.66
CA PRO A 29 -4.48 -5.04 -10.52
C PRO A 29 -2.98 -5.33 -10.51
N ALA A 30 -2.59 -6.46 -9.92
CA ALA A 30 -1.19 -6.86 -9.75
C ALA A 30 -0.39 -7.03 -11.06
N TYR A 31 -1.06 -7.23 -12.20
CA TYR A 31 -0.38 -7.29 -13.50
C TYR A 31 0.07 -5.91 -14.01
N LEU A 32 -0.44 -4.82 -13.45
CA LEU A 32 0.00 -3.47 -13.78
C LEU A 32 1.34 -3.16 -13.12
N SER A 33 2.21 -2.50 -13.88
CA SER A 33 3.42 -1.90 -13.31
C SER A 33 3.04 -0.78 -12.32
N ASP A 34 3.95 -0.42 -11.42
CA ASP A 34 3.73 0.72 -10.52
C ASP A 34 3.47 2.00 -11.31
N THR A 35 4.20 2.23 -12.41
CA THR A 35 4.02 3.38 -13.31
C THR A 35 2.61 3.44 -13.89
N ASP A 36 2.07 2.32 -14.35
CA ASP A 36 0.71 2.27 -14.90
C ASP A 36 -0.34 2.42 -13.78
N ALA A 37 -0.06 1.87 -12.59
CA ALA A 37 -0.92 2.00 -11.42
C ALA A 37 -1.01 3.45 -10.92
N VAL A 38 0.05 4.26 -11.04
CA VAL A 38 0.03 5.70 -10.68
C VAL A 38 -1.15 6.40 -11.37
N GLY A 39 -1.32 6.19 -12.68
CA GLY A 39 -2.34 6.90 -13.45
C GLY A 39 -3.77 6.58 -13.00
N VAL A 40 -4.03 5.30 -12.67
CA VAL A 40 -5.36 4.85 -12.23
C VAL A 40 -5.61 5.24 -10.77
N LEU A 41 -4.64 5.05 -9.89
CA LEU A 41 -4.79 5.32 -8.47
C LEU A 41 -4.80 6.82 -8.14
N ALA A 42 -4.10 7.67 -8.90
CA ALA A 42 -4.07 9.10 -8.66
C ALA A 42 -5.47 9.72 -8.62
N LEU A 43 -6.35 9.33 -9.55
CA LEU A 43 -7.73 9.82 -9.62
C LEU A 43 -8.56 9.41 -8.40
N LEU A 44 -8.38 8.16 -7.94
CA LEU A 44 -9.05 7.69 -6.74
C LEU A 44 -8.54 8.42 -5.50
N CYS A 45 -7.22 8.50 -5.34
CA CYS A 45 -6.55 9.12 -4.20
C CYS A 45 -6.97 10.59 -4.05
N GLU A 46 -7.08 11.34 -5.15
CA GLU A 46 -7.59 12.71 -5.15
C GLU A 46 -9.03 12.80 -4.61
N GLN A 47 -9.90 11.85 -4.97
CA GLN A 47 -11.30 11.84 -4.52
C GLN A 47 -11.45 11.50 -3.03
N ILE A 48 -10.61 10.59 -2.53
CA ILE A 48 -10.66 10.15 -1.12
C ILE A 48 -9.77 11.01 -0.20
N GLY A 49 -8.95 11.89 -0.77
CA GLY A 49 -8.06 12.78 -0.03
C GLY A 49 -6.82 12.08 0.54
N GLU A 50 -6.43 10.93 -0.01
CA GLU A 50 -5.28 10.15 0.46
C GLU A 50 -4.01 10.43 -0.38
N PRO A 51 -2.81 10.36 0.24
CA PRO A 51 -1.56 10.48 -0.51
C PRO A 51 -1.33 9.27 -1.40
N LEU A 52 -1.11 9.51 -2.70
CA LEU A 52 -0.89 8.44 -3.69
C LEU A 52 0.29 7.54 -3.33
N GLU A 53 1.35 8.09 -2.72
CA GLU A 53 2.51 7.32 -2.31
C GLU A 53 2.18 6.29 -1.23
N HIS A 54 1.24 6.61 -0.33
CA HIS A 54 0.78 5.71 0.71
C HIS A 54 0.03 4.53 0.08
N GLU A 55 -0.88 4.81 -0.84
CA GLU A 55 -1.71 3.79 -1.49
C GLU A 55 -0.91 2.88 -2.44
N LEU A 56 0.09 3.42 -3.14
CA LEU A 56 1.03 2.61 -3.91
C LEU A 56 1.86 1.70 -3.00
N ALA A 57 2.26 2.18 -1.83
CA ALA A 57 2.97 1.37 -0.85
C ALA A 57 2.07 0.26 -0.27
N ALA A 58 0.82 0.56 0.06
CA ALA A 58 -0.18 -0.42 0.50
C ALA A 58 -0.43 -1.49 -0.58
N ARG A 59 -0.58 -1.09 -1.85
CA ARG A 59 -0.70 -2.02 -2.99
C ARG A 59 0.50 -2.97 -3.09
N ARG A 60 1.73 -2.44 -3.02
CA ARG A 60 2.96 -3.26 -3.03
C ARG A 60 3.01 -4.21 -1.84
N TYR A 61 2.57 -3.75 -0.67
CA TYR A 61 2.50 -4.57 0.52
C TYR A 61 1.49 -5.72 0.36
N ALA A 62 0.30 -5.47 -0.18
CA ALA A 62 -0.69 -6.52 -0.42
C ALA A 62 -0.20 -7.59 -1.41
N MET A 63 0.52 -7.18 -2.47
CA MET A 63 1.10 -8.12 -3.44
C MET A 63 2.19 -9.02 -2.86
N SER A 64 3.01 -8.48 -1.96
CA SER A 64 4.24 -9.16 -1.49
C SER A 64 4.12 -9.78 -0.10
N GLY A 65 3.21 -9.26 0.74
CA GLY A 65 3.18 -9.52 2.17
C GLY A 65 4.41 -8.96 2.92
N ASP A 66 5.33 -8.27 2.26
CA ASP A 66 6.53 -7.71 2.90
C ASP A 66 6.25 -6.29 3.40
N HIS A 67 6.20 -6.13 4.73
CA HIS A 67 6.00 -4.84 5.39
C HIS A 67 7.00 -3.76 4.95
N ARG A 68 8.18 -4.13 4.44
CA ARG A 68 9.18 -3.17 3.94
C ARG A 68 8.68 -2.39 2.73
N ALA A 69 7.70 -2.93 2.00
CA ALA A 69 7.05 -2.24 0.88
C ALA A 69 6.36 -0.93 1.31
N LEU A 70 5.96 -0.82 2.58
CA LEU A 70 5.35 0.40 3.16
C LEU A 70 6.34 1.56 3.33
N HIS A 71 7.64 1.26 3.32
CA HIS A 71 8.70 2.24 3.57
C HIS A 71 9.65 2.43 2.37
N GLY A 72 9.40 1.71 1.28
CA GLY A 72 10.23 1.78 0.08
C GLY A 72 9.98 3.09 -0.68
N PRO A 73 11.03 3.79 -1.16
CA PRO A 73 10.85 4.91 -2.06
C PRO A 73 10.00 4.47 -3.27
N LEU A 74 9.23 5.39 -3.84
CA LEU A 74 8.73 5.20 -5.19
C LEU A 74 9.96 4.86 -6.04
N THR A 75 10.04 3.67 -6.59
CA THR A 75 10.99 3.39 -7.66
C THR A 75 10.49 4.20 -8.85
N SER A 76 10.77 5.51 -8.86
CA SER A 76 10.76 6.29 -10.08
C SER A 76 11.68 5.55 -11.04
N ALA A 77 11.13 5.24 -12.20
CA ALA A 77 11.78 4.47 -13.23
C ALA A 77 13.23 4.93 -13.42
N ALA A 78 14.16 3.97 -13.33
CA ALA A 78 15.51 4.18 -13.80
C ALA A 78 15.47 4.28 -15.33
N ARG A 79 15.67 5.51 -15.80
CA ARG A 79 16.14 5.96 -17.12
C ARG A 79 15.16 5.94 -18.30
#